data_AF-A0A0G0AC73-F1
#
_entry.id   AF-A0A0G0AC73-F1
#
_cell.length_a   1.000
_cell.length_b   1.000
_cell.length_c   1.000
_cell.angle_alpha   90.00
_cell.angle_beta   90.00
_cell.angle_gamma   90.00
#
_symmetry.space_group_name_H-M   'P 1'
#
loop_
_entity.id
_entity.type
_entity.pdbx_description
1 polymer ?
#
loop_
_entity_poly.entity_id
_entity_poly.type
_entity_poly.pdbx_seq_one_letter_code
_entity_poly.pdbx_strand_id
1 'polypeptide(L)'
;MGFNNIAIAGGSGNLGSAILREILSSSDPIFNVTALTHSKSTTAASLIMTLGLPSTASRHLKIVWVDYNNEDNLMRALSGAEVVIATLAGHVALQIDPLLLKAARNAGVRRYIPSQYALDVLHPKAVELFTDGWPNAFPVALARRYEALAEENGPISYTTVLPSMFIDVFLETGLWGAYDIPNRRAVVVDDGTRFLTGCSTEFIAAAITAILKLPEDATKNKRIPIAEIRTTAAEIIETIEEVFGFKMDVDYKPSEVFLLERQDALAKKDFRTVHIKSTLKLGGDGSGAADLIEGGLYFKPDGRRLPETPAAGYVQGMKYPALPNTESQPLLSNHERGGLMDSHPSNIVSRRRACVACTSVKQKCMLHRPNMCQRCERLGKECVFLELSQRKRKRSESRRVEKLENTVNQLITHLTGLTGQDVTPLASPSRTTQSVISSAEGMLAIQSDSSLSQSGDLQDRSPEPVIGHESVCSIVLEALNNDETEALLQKFQQKFVPIFPFAAISIYKGSYHIRHLNPFLFLCIMAVTIGPKHPLRAHVQHEVMNQGIRRMMLALERNLDLLRGFLVLASWCHLFPFSHSSRPDVLNLVQTCITLCYTLNLEHKAKLTPEEQRALLGTYWISKWFVLLD
;
A
#
# COMPACT_ATOMS: atom_id res chain seq x y z
N MET A 1 -1.75 1.59 -37.15
CA MET A 1 -0.50 2.38 -37.24
C MET A 1 0.26 2.17 -35.93
N GLY A 2 1.52 2.60 -35.80
CA GLY A 2 2.16 2.65 -34.47
C GLY A 2 1.39 3.59 -33.53
N PHE A 3 1.50 3.38 -32.21
CA PHE A 3 1.03 4.35 -31.23
C PHE A 3 2.10 5.41 -30.99
N ASN A 4 1.72 6.70 -30.92
CA ASN A 4 2.63 7.80 -30.68
C ASN A 4 2.23 8.61 -29.43
N ASN A 5 0.93 8.83 -29.20
CA ASN A 5 0.44 9.64 -28.08
C ASN A 5 -0.04 8.74 -26.93
N ILE A 6 0.71 8.70 -25.84
CA ILE A 6 0.49 7.80 -24.70
C ILE A 6 0.08 8.63 -23.48
N ALA A 7 -1.01 8.28 -22.80
CA ALA A 7 -1.36 8.82 -21.49
C ALA A 7 -1.05 7.80 -20.39
N ILE A 8 -0.46 8.23 -19.28
CA ILE A 8 -0.05 7.36 -18.16
C ILE A 8 -0.68 7.84 -16.86
N ALA A 9 -1.53 7.00 -16.26
CA ALA A 9 -2.11 7.21 -14.95
C ALA A 9 -1.29 6.47 -13.88
N GLY A 10 -0.80 7.18 -12.87
CA GLY A 10 0.07 6.62 -11.83
C GLY A 10 1.57 6.68 -12.12
N GLY A 11 2.01 7.53 -13.07
CA GLY A 11 3.41 7.64 -13.50
C GLY A 11 4.45 7.97 -12.41
N SER A 12 4.03 8.41 -11.22
CA SER A 12 4.92 8.62 -10.07
C SER A 12 5.05 7.40 -9.13
N GLY A 13 4.34 6.30 -9.38
CA GLY A 13 4.52 5.03 -8.68
C GLY A 13 5.66 4.20 -9.29
N ASN A 14 6.11 3.14 -8.61
CA ASN A 14 7.29 2.37 -9.00
C ASN A 14 7.30 1.98 -10.50
N LEU A 15 6.35 1.13 -10.91
CA LEU A 15 6.19 0.72 -12.31
C LEU A 15 5.89 1.89 -13.27
N GLY A 16 5.06 2.85 -12.85
CA GLY A 16 4.73 4.02 -13.66
C GLY A 16 5.96 4.88 -14.01
N SER A 17 6.91 4.97 -13.08
CA SER A 17 8.16 5.70 -13.26
C SER A 17 9.13 4.96 -14.19
N ALA A 18 9.22 3.63 -14.09
CA ALA A 18 10.01 2.80 -15.00
C ALA A 18 9.45 2.87 -16.44
N ILE A 19 8.13 2.76 -16.62
CA ILE A 19 7.48 2.92 -17.93
C ILE A 19 7.71 4.31 -18.51
N LEU A 20 7.62 5.38 -17.69
CA LEU A 20 7.95 6.72 -18.15
C LEU A 20 9.41 6.84 -18.60
N ARG A 21 10.36 6.29 -17.84
CA ARG A 21 11.78 6.29 -18.20
C ARG A 21 12.01 5.60 -19.54
N GLU A 22 11.46 4.40 -19.71
CA GLU A 22 11.63 3.59 -20.92
C GLU A 22 11.00 4.26 -22.15
N ILE A 23 9.73 4.67 -22.05
CA ILE A 23 9.01 5.31 -23.17
C ILE A 23 9.69 6.61 -23.61
N LEU A 24 10.12 7.45 -22.66
CA LEU A 24 10.82 8.71 -22.98
C LEU A 24 12.27 8.52 -23.44
N SER A 25 12.85 7.34 -23.26
CA SER A 25 14.18 6.96 -23.79
C SER A 25 14.09 6.38 -25.21
N SER A 26 12.89 6.07 -25.70
CA SER A 26 12.68 5.51 -27.04
C SER A 26 13.00 6.53 -28.15
N SER A 27 13.99 6.20 -28.98
CA SER A 27 14.34 6.98 -30.17
C SER A 27 13.55 6.60 -31.44
N ASP A 28 12.96 5.40 -31.48
CA ASP A 28 12.15 4.92 -32.61
C ASP A 28 11.01 3.98 -32.14
N PRO A 29 9.72 4.37 -32.28
CA PRO A 29 9.28 5.75 -32.51
C PRO A 29 9.58 6.62 -31.28
N ILE A 30 9.52 7.94 -31.47
CA ILE A 30 9.50 8.91 -30.37
C ILE A 30 8.05 9.06 -29.90
N PHE A 31 7.78 8.70 -28.65
CA PHE A 31 6.44 8.82 -28.06
C PHE A 31 6.23 10.19 -27.41
N ASN A 32 5.02 10.75 -27.53
CA ASN A 32 4.58 11.90 -26.74
C ASN A 32 3.75 11.40 -25.55
N VAL A 33 4.18 11.72 -24.33
CA VAL A 33 3.59 11.21 -23.10
C VAL A 33 2.83 12.29 -22.34
N THR A 34 1.59 11.98 -21.95
CA THR A 34 0.80 12.77 -21.00
C THR A 34 0.71 12.04 -19.67
N ALA A 35 1.51 12.45 -18.69
CA ALA A 35 1.47 11.88 -17.34
C ALA A 35 0.40 12.55 -16.48
N LEU A 36 -0.53 11.76 -15.96
CA LEU A 36 -1.63 12.21 -15.12
C LEU A 36 -1.21 12.20 -13.64
N THR A 37 -1.34 13.34 -12.96
CA THR A 37 -0.93 13.54 -11.56
C THR A 37 -2.07 14.12 -10.71
N HIS A 38 -2.10 13.78 -9.42
CA HIS A 38 -2.95 14.45 -8.44
C HIS A 38 -2.27 15.68 -7.79
N SER A 39 -0.96 15.85 -7.95
CA SER A 39 -0.25 16.99 -7.37
C SER A 39 -0.16 18.14 -8.38
N LYS A 40 -0.56 19.34 -7.93
CA LYS A 40 -0.41 20.59 -8.71
C LYS A 40 1.03 21.11 -8.73
N SER A 41 1.93 20.57 -7.90
CA SER A 41 3.35 20.95 -7.86
C SER A 41 4.26 20.10 -8.75
N THR A 42 3.78 18.96 -9.28
CA THR A 42 4.56 18.15 -10.21
C THR A 42 4.73 18.86 -11.55
N THR A 43 5.97 19.09 -11.96
CA THR A 43 6.31 19.65 -13.28
C THR A 43 7.00 18.61 -14.16
N ALA A 44 7.03 18.84 -15.48
CA ALA A 44 7.77 17.97 -16.39
C ALA A 44 9.27 17.96 -16.04
N ALA A 45 9.86 19.12 -15.74
CA ALA A 45 11.26 19.24 -15.34
C ALA A 45 11.59 18.43 -14.07
N SER A 46 10.79 18.56 -13.01
CA SER A 46 10.99 17.79 -11.78
C SER A 46 10.88 16.29 -12.02
N LEU A 47 9.95 15.84 -12.87
CA LEU A 47 9.78 14.42 -13.15
C LEU A 47 10.93 13.87 -14.02
N ILE A 48 11.36 14.59 -15.05
CA ILE A 48 12.55 14.24 -15.86
C ILE A 48 13.80 14.10 -14.99
N MET A 49 14.01 15.04 -14.06
CA MET A 49 15.13 15.00 -13.10
C MET A 49 15.04 13.78 -12.18
N THR A 50 13.87 13.49 -11.60
CA THR A 50 13.64 12.29 -10.77
C THR A 50 13.88 10.99 -11.55
N LEU A 51 13.52 10.95 -12.83
CA LEU A 51 13.70 9.78 -13.69
C LEU A 51 15.15 9.58 -14.15
N GLY A 52 16.04 10.57 -13.98
CA GLY A 52 17.42 10.54 -14.47
C GLY A 52 17.54 10.76 -15.98
N LEU A 53 16.55 11.41 -16.60
CA LEU A 53 16.48 11.62 -18.05
C LEU A 53 17.11 12.97 -18.47
N PRO A 54 17.61 13.09 -19.71
CA PRO A 54 18.12 14.36 -20.23
C PRO A 54 16.99 15.39 -20.33
N SER A 55 17.30 16.67 -20.12
CA SER A 55 16.32 17.77 -20.14
C SER A 55 15.55 17.89 -21.47
N THR A 56 16.11 17.40 -22.57
CA THR A 56 15.46 17.30 -23.88
C THR A 56 14.19 16.43 -23.88
N ALA A 57 14.11 15.41 -23.02
CA ALA A 57 12.95 14.54 -22.90
C ALA A 57 11.69 15.29 -22.41
N SER A 58 11.84 16.45 -21.76
CA SER A 58 10.71 17.31 -21.36
C SER A 58 9.88 17.81 -22.55
N ARG A 59 10.43 17.84 -23.77
CA ARG A 59 9.69 18.18 -25.00
C ARG A 59 8.61 17.17 -25.34
N HIS A 60 8.77 15.93 -24.89
CA HIS A 60 7.87 14.80 -25.14
C HIS A 60 7.07 14.40 -23.89
N LEU A 61 7.16 15.18 -22.80
CA LEU A 61 6.44 14.92 -21.55
C LEU A 61 5.55 16.11 -21.16
N LYS A 62 4.24 15.89 -21.21
CA LYS A 62 3.21 16.79 -20.68
C LYS A 62 2.75 16.27 -19.32
N ILE A 63 2.74 17.13 -18.31
CA ILE A 63 2.08 16.83 -17.03
C ILE A 63 0.68 17.41 -17.04
N VAL A 64 -0.33 16.63 -16.65
CA VAL A 64 -1.71 17.10 -16.49
C VAL A 64 -2.22 16.75 -15.10
N TRP A 65 -2.66 17.77 -14.37
CA TRP A 65 -3.35 17.56 -13.11
C TRP A 65 -4.76 16.99 -13.33
N VAL A 66 -5.12 15.96 -12.59
CA VAL A 66 -6.43 15.31 -12.64
C VAL A 66 -7.06 15.09 -11.26
N ASP A 67 -8.39 15.09 -11.25
CA ASP A 67 -9.22 14.46 -10.24
C ASP A 67 -9.87 13.21 -10.85
N TYR A 68 -9.45 12.02 -10.42
CA TYR A 68 -9.97 10.75 -10.92
C TYR A 68 -11.44 10.49 -10.57
N ASN A 69 -12.06 11.31 -9.70
CA ASN A 69 -13.50 11.26 -9.43
C ASN A 69 -14.32 12.10 -10.43
N ASN A 70 -13.66 12.88 -11.30
CA ASN A 70 -14.29 13.81 -12.23
C ASN A 70 -14.08 13.35 -13.68
N GLU A 71 -15.08 12.69 -14.24
CA GLU A 71 -15.04 12.11 -15.59
C GLU A 71 -14.75 13.14 -16.68
N ASP A 72 -15.33 14.34 -16.62
CA ASP A 72 -15.08 15.40 -17.61
C ASP A 72 -13.65 15.91 -17.55
N ASN A 73 -13.06 15.99 -16.35
CA ASN A 73 -11.67 16.37 -16.18
C ASN A 73 -10.72 15.29 -16.74
N LEU A 74 -11.00 14.02 -16.47
CA LEU A 74 -10.26 12.90 -17.06
C LEU A 74 -10.38 12.88 -18.59
N MET A 75 -11.60 13.02 -19.13
CA MET A 75 -11.83 13.02 -20.58
C MET A 75 -11.05 14.14 -21.27
N ARG A 76 -11.05 15.35 -20.69
CA ARG A 76 -10.25 16.49 -21.18
C ARG A 76 -8.74 16.24 -21.06
N ALA A 77 -8.28 15.58 -20.01
CA ALA A 77 -6.87 15.23 -19.82
C ALA A 77 -6.40 14.15 -20.82
N LEU A 78 -7.29 13.25 -21.24
CA LEU A 78 -7.03 12.16 -22.19
C LEU A 78 -7.25 12.54 -23.66
N SER A 79 -7.74 13.76 -23.95
CA SER A 79 -8.00 14.21 -25.31
C SER A 79 -6.72 14.19 -26.17
N GLY A 80 -6.77 13.47 -27.30
CA GLY A 80 -5.65 13.27 -28.22
C GLY A 80 -4.70 12.12 -27.86
N ALA A 81 -4.93 11.41 -26.74
CA ALA A 81 -4.20 10.18 -26.41
C ALA A 81 -4.75 8.99 -27.22
N GLU A 82 -3.85 8.16 -27.74
CA GLU A 82 -4.20 6.95 -28.48
C GLU A 82 -4.20 5.72 -27.58
N VAL A 83 -3.34 5.73 -26.56
CA VAL A 83 -3.21 4.68 -25.54
C VAL A 83 -3.32 5.29 -24.16
N VAL A 84 -4.02 4.61 -23.25
CA VAL A 84 -3.94 4.86 -21.81
C VAL A 84 -3.26 3.68 -21.13
N ILE A 85 -2.26 3.95 -20.31
CA ILE A 85 -1.58 2.98 -19.44
C ILE A 85 -1.90 3.34 -17.99
N ALA A 86 -2.60 2.45 -17.29
CA ALA A 86 -2.87 2.57 -15.86
C ALA A 86 -1.81 1.79 -15.07
N THR A 87 -1.24 2.43 -14.05
CA THR A 87 -0.26 1.88 -13.09
C THR A 87 -0.65 2.21 -11.65
N LEU A 88 -1.96 2.33 -11.43
CA LEU A 88 -2.56 2.70 -10.15
C LEU A 88 -2.42 1.55 -9.14
N ALA A 89 -1.99 1.86 -7.92
CA ALA A 89 -1.65 0.85 -6.93
C ALA A 89 -2.88 0.31 -6.16
N GLY A 90 -2.97 -1.02 -6.06
CA GLY A 90 -3.81 -1.73 -5.08
C GLY A 90 -5.26 -1.28 -5.01
N HIS A 91 -5.74 -0.96 -3.81
CA HIS A 91 -7.16 -0.66 -3.55
C HIS A 91 -7.70 0.58 -4.30
N VAL A 92 -6.81 1.47 -4.75
CA VAL A 92 -7.16 2.72 -5.45
C VAL A 92 -7.53 2.44 -6.91
N ALA A 93 -6.84 1.51 -7.57
CA ALA A 93 -7.19 1.05 -8.91
C ALA A 93 -8.62 0.51 -8.97
N LEU A 94 -9.10 -0.13 -7.89
CA LEU A 94 -10.40 -0.80 -7.87
C LEU A 94 -11.58 0.15 -8.12
N GLN A 95 -11.42 1.42 -7.76
CA GLN A 95 -12.43 2.48 -7.95
C GLN A 95 -12.14 3.33 -9.18
N ILE A 96 -10.86 3.65 -9.42
CA ILE A 96 -10.45 4.61 -10.45
C ILE A 96 -10.36 3.97 -11.83
N ASP A 97 -9.85 2.75 -11.97
CA ASP A 97 -9.58 2.12 -13.27
C ASP A 97 -10.87 1.98 -14.14
N PRO A 98 -12.06 1.67 -13.56
CA PRO A 98 -13.33 1.73 -14.30
C PRO A 98 -13.78 3.13 -14.74
N LEU A 99 -13.50 4.18 -13.95
CA LEU A 99 -13.81 5.58 -14.30
C LEU A 99 -12.85 6.10 -15.38
N LEU A 100 -11.57 5.77 -15.25
CA LEU A 100 -10.52 6.10 -16.20
C LEU A 100 -10.75 5.41 -17.56
N LEU A 101 -11.16 4.14 -17.58
CA LEU A 101 -11.61 3.44 -18.79
C LEU A 101 -12.81 4.15 -19.45
N LYS A 102 -13.80 4.60 -18.66
CA LYS A 102 -14.97 5.32 -19.20
C LYS A 102 -14.57 6.66 -19.82
N ALA A 103 -13.73 7.43 -19.13
CA ALA A 103 -13.18 8.68 -19.66
C ALA A 103 -12.33 8.47 -20.91
N ALA A 104 -11.50 7.41 -20.95
CA ALA A 104 -10.69 7.03 -22.12
C ALA A 104 -11.56 6.69 -23.34
N ARG A 105 -12.62 5.89 -23.14
CA ARG A 105 -13.61 5.57 -24.18
C ARG A 105 -14.25 6.84 -24.75
N ASN A 106 -14.65 7.77 -23.89
CA ASN A 106 -15.27 9.03 -24.30
C ASN A 106 -14.29 10.01 -24.97
N ALA A 107 -13.00 9.95 -24.62
CA ALA A 107 -11.93 10.73 -25.24
C ALA A 107 -11.44 10.17 -26.60
N GLY A 108 -11.97 9.01 -27.05
CA GLY A 108 -11.57 8.38 -28.32
C GLY A 108 -10.29 7.55 -28.26
N VAL A 109 -9.85 7.14 -27.07
CA VAL A 109 -8.65 6.31 -26.88
C VAL A 109 -8.83 4.94 -27.57
N ARG A 110 -7.81 4.52 -28.32
CA ARG A 110 -7.82 3.30 -29.14
C ARG A 110 -7.42 2.04 -28.35
N ARG A 111 -6.53 2.18 -27.37
CA ARG A 111 -6.00 1.08 -26.54
C ARG A 111 -5.97 1.43 -25.04
N TYR A 112 -6.39 0.51 -24.20
CA TYR A 112 -6.29 0.60 -22.75
C TYR A 112 -5.40 -0.52 -22.19
N ILE A 113 -4.39 -0.18 -21.40
CA ILE A 113 -3.54 -1.11 -20.66
C ILE A 113 -3.87 -0.92 -19.17
N PRO A 114 -4.64 -1.84 -18.55
CA PRO A 114 -5.19 -1.65 -17.20
C PRO A 114 -4.18 -1.99 -16.10
N SER A 115 -4.46 -1.57 -14.86
CA SER A 115 -3.57 -1.80 -13.73
C SER A 115 -3.76 -3.22 -13.16
N GLN A 116 -3.34 -4.22 -13.94
CA GLN A 116 -3.54 -5.65 -13.66
C GLN A 116 -2.26 -6.49 -13.71
N TYR A 117 -1.11 -5.86 -13.48
CA TYR A 117 0.19 -6.51 -13.45
C TYR A 117 0.30 -7.45 -12.24
N ALA A 118 -0.01 -8.73 -12.46
CA ALA A 118 0.01 -9.78 -11.45
C ALA A 118 0.11 -11.17 -12.13
N LEU A 119 -0.05 -12.22 -11.32
CA LEU A 119 -0.36 -13.57 -11.79
C LEU A 119 -1.70 -13.63 -12.55
N ASP A 120 -1.99 -14.75 -13.22
CA ASP A 120 -3.24 -14.91 -13.95
C ASP A 120 -4.44 -15.06 -12.97
N VAL A 121 -5.11 -13.94 -12.69
CA VAL A 121 -6.33 -13.89 -11.86
C VAL A 121 -7.56 -14.58 -12.48
N LEU A 122 -7.51 -14.92 -13.77
CA LEU A 122 -8.57 -15.65 -14.49
C LEU A 122 -8.26 -17.14 -14.66
N HIS A 123 -7.06 -17.59 -14.28
CA HIS A 123 -6.74 -19.01 -14.15
C HIS A 123 -7.79 -19.68 -13.23
N PRO A 124 -8.32 -20.88 -13.55
CA PRO A 124 -9.44 -21.48 -12.80
C PRO A 124 -9.24 -21.55 -11.28
N LYS A 125 -8.00 -21.81 -10.83
CA LYS A 125 -7.64 -21.82 -9.39
C LYS A 125 -7.58 -20.43 -8.75
N ALA A 126 -7.18 -19.42 -9.51
CA ALA A 126 -7.25 -18.04 -9.05
C ALA A 126 -8.71 -17.57 -8.96
N VAL A 127 -9.54 -17.88 -9.96
CA VAL A 127 -10.98 -17.59 -9.95
C VAL A 127 -11.67 -18.21 -8.73
N GLU A 128 -11.37 -19.47 -8.41
CA GLU A 128 -11.86 -20.17 -7.22
C GLU A 128 -11.56 -19.35 -5.93
N LEU A 129 -10.30 -18.99 -5.71
CA LEU A 129 -9.83 -18.31 -4.49
C LEU A 129 -10.20 -16.82 -4.39
N PHE A 130 -10.25 -16.10 -5.51
CA PHE A 130 -10.61 -14.68 -5.55
C PHE A 130 -12.12 -14.42 -5.63
N THR A 131 -12.93 -15.45 -5.93
CA THR A 131 -14.40 -15.38 -5.87
C THR A 131 -14.94 -15.84 -4.51
N ASP A 132 -14.37 -16.87 -3.90
CA ASP A 132 -14.89 -17.43 -2.65
C ASP A 132 -14.77 -16.46 -1.47
N GLY A 133 -15.92 -16.05 -0.93
CA GLY A 133 -16.06 -15.16 0.22
C GLY A 133 -15.71 -13.68 -0.02
N TRP A 134 -15.11 -13.33 -1.17
CA TRP A 134 -14.66 -11.98 -1.47
C TRP A 134 -15.80 -11.10 -2.03
N PRO A 135 -16.09 -9.91 -1.46
CA PRO A 135 -17.03 -8.97 -2.02
C PRO A 135 -16.77 -8.67 -3.50
N ASN A 136 -17.78 -8.90 -4.33
CA ASN A 136 -17.76 -8.66 -5.78
C ASN A 136 -16.68 -9.41 -6.57
N ALA A 137 -16.03 -10.44 -5.99
CA ALA A 137 -14.96 -11.22 -6.64
C ALA A 137 -13.88 -10.35 -7.32
N PHE A 138 -13.47 -9.27 -6.64
CA PHE A 138 -13.01 -8.06 -7.34
C PHE A 138 -11.91 -8.26 -8.40
N PRO A 139 -10.77 -8.95 -8.15
CA PRO A 139 -9.71 -9.09 -9.15
C PRO A 139 -10.19 -9.79 -10.44
N VAL A 140 -11.05 -10.80 -10.28
CA VAL A 140 -11.69 -11.56 -11.37
C VAL A 140 -12.69 -10.68 -12.11
N ALA A 141 -13.53 -9.95 -11.38
CA ALA A 141 -14.55 -9.08 -11.96
C ALA A 141 -13.95 -7.93 -12.77
N LEU A 142 -12.84 -7.35 -12.30
CA LEU A 142 -12.11 -6.33 -13.04
C LEU A 142 -11.45 -6.89 -14.31
N ALA A 143 -10.81 -8.07 -14.24
CA ALA A 143 -10.22 -8.71 -15.42
C ALA A 143 -11.27 -9.06 -16.49
N ARG A 144 -12.40 -9.66 -16.09
CA ARG A 144 -13.52 -9.95 -17.01
C ARG A 144 -14.14 -8.69 -17.63
N ARG A 145 -14.11 -7.55 -16.93
CA ARG A 145 -14.56 -6.26 -17.48
C ARG A 145 -13.72 -5.82 -18.67
N TYR A 146 -12.41 -6.11 -18.67
CA TYR A 146 -11.55 -5.83 -19.81
C TYR A 146 -11.75 -6.87 -20.93
N GLU A 147 -11.88 -8.16 -20.61
CA GLU A 147 -12.22 -9.19 -21.62
C GLU A 147 -13.51 -8.87 -22.37
N ALA A 148 -14.55 -8.38 -21.69
CA ALA A 148 -15.82 -7.96 -22.31
C ALA A 148 -15.66 -6.85 -23.37
N LEU A 149 -14.59 -6.04 -23.32
CA LEU A 149 -14.28 -5.06 -24.38
C LEU A 149 -13.96 -5.72 -25.73
N ALA A 150 -13.53 -6.99 -25.72
CA ALA A 150 -13.39 -7.78 -26.95
C ALA A 150 -14.74 -8.09 -27.60
N GLU A 151 -15.74 -8.40 -26.76
CA GLU A 151 -17.09 -8.79 -27.20
C GLU A 151 -17.91 -7.58 -27.66
N GLU A 152 -17.72 -6.42 -27.01
CA GLU A 152 -18.38 -5.15 -27.36
C GLU A 152 -18.09 -4.68 -28.81
N ASN A 153 -17.00 -5.17 -29.43
CA ASN A 153 -16.50 -4.70 -30.75
C ASN A 153 -16.39 -3.15 -30.85
N GLY A 154 -16.15 -2.50 -29.71
CA GLY A 154 -16.13 -1.05 -29.58
C GLY A 154 -14.87 -0.39 -30.14
N PRO A 155 -14.84 0.96 -30.17
CA PRO A 155 -13.68 1.72 -30.67
C PRO A 155 -12.44 1.62 -29.76
N ILE A 156 -12.63 1.25 -28.49
CA ILE A 156 -11.54 1.05 -27.52
C ILE A 156 -11.26 -0.44 -27.36
N SER A 157 -9.99 -0.81 -27.48
CA SER A 157 -9.48 -2.17 -27.26
C SER A 157 -8.64 -2.23 -25.98
N TYR A 158 -8.36 -3.42 -25.47
CA TYR A 158 -7.49 -3.59 -24.29
C TYR A 158 -6.23 -4.43 -24.58
N THR A 159 -5.21 -4.29 -23.72
CA THR A 159 -4.13 -5.26 -23.57
C THR A 159 -3.78 -5.39 -22.10
N THR A 160 -3.98 -6.57 -21.51
CA THR A 160 -3.55 -6.84 -20.13
C THR A 160 -2.17 -7.48 -20.17
N VAL A 161 -1.20 -6.93 -19.43
CA VAL A 161 0.15 -7.51 -19.30
C VAL A 161 0.24 -8.27 -17.98
N LEU A 162 0.65 -9.54 -18.03
CA LEU A 162 0.72 -10.45 -16.88
C LEU A 162 2.19 -10.84 -16.62
N PRO A 163 2.91 -10.13 -15.73
CA PRO A 163 4.30 -10.43 -15.39
C PRO A 163 4.46 -11.48 -14.29
N SER A 164 3.36 -12.00 -13.73
CA SER A 164 3.33 -12.80 -12.51
C SER A 164 3.90 -12.04 -11.30
N MET A 165 5.15 -12.29 -10.89
CA MET A 165 5.79 -11.61 -9.76
C MET A 165 6.71 -10.46 -10.19
N PHE A 166 6.74 -9.40 -9.39
CA PHE A 166 7.73 -8.32 -9.48
C PHE A 166 8.96 -8.74 -8.67
N ILE A 167 9.88 -9.50 -9.27
CA ILE A 167 10.88 -10.27 -8.52
C ILE A 167 11.81 -9.36 -7.70
N ASP A 168 12.22 -8.25 -8.30
CA ASP A 168 12.96 -7.13 -7.70
C ASP A 168 12.23 -6.59 -6.46
N VAL A 169 10.98 -6.14 -6.61
CA VAL A 169 10.20 -5.51 -5.54
C VAL A 169 9.95 -6.48 -4.39
N PHE A 170 9.73 -7.76 -4.69
CA PHE A 170 9.48 -8.80 -3.69
C PHE A 170 10.72 -9.10 -2.85
N LEU A 171 11.89 -9.18 -3.49
CA LEU A 171 13.15 -9.47 -2.80
C LEU A 171 13.70 -8.24 -2.06
N GLU A 172 13.62 -7.05 -2.65
CA GLU A 172 14.14 -5.80 -2.04
C GLU A 172 13.30 -5.32 -0.86
N THR A 173 11.97 -5.32 -0.99
CA THR A 173 11.06 -4.74 0.02
C THR A 173 10.47 -5.78 0.97
N GLY A 174 10.78 -7.07 0.76
CA GLY A 174 10.13 -8.18 1.44
C GLY A 174 8.60 -8.20 1.22
N LEU A 175 8.15 -7.79 0.03
CA LEU A 175 6.73 -7.56 -0.23
C LEU A 175 5.92 -8.84 0.05
N TRP A 176 4.84 -8.67 0.83
CA TRP A 176 3.98 -9.75 1.33
C TRP A 176 4.61 -10.71 2.37
N GLY A 177 5.84 -10.46 2.80
CA GLY A 177 6.48 -11.14 3.93
C GLY A 177 6.96 -12.57 3.65
N ALA A 178 7.15 -12.93 2.38
CA ALA A 178 7.69 -14.23 1.98
C ALA A 178 9.22 -14.30 2.12
N TYR A 179 9.92 -13.17 1.92
CA TYR A 179 11.38 -13.07 2.04
C TYR A 179 11.72 -11.87 2.93
N ASP A 180 12.52 -12.09 3.97
CA ASP A 180 13.09 -11.10 4.86
C ASP A 180 14.61 -11.34 4.90
N ILE A 181 15.26 -10.95 3.80
CA ILE A 181 16.70 -11.13 3.59
C ILE A 181 17.53 -10.48 4.72
N PRO A 182 17.21 -9.26 5.22
CA PRO A 182 17.96 -8.65 6.32
C PRO A 182 17.95 -9.47 7.63
N ASN A 183 16.81 -10.06 8.00
CA ASN A 183 16.72 -10.95 9.16
C ASN A 183 17.01 -12.42 8.82
N ARG A 184 17.36 -12.72 7.56
CA ARG A 184 17.63 -14.06 7.01
C ARG A 184 16.47 -15.04 7.14
N ARG A 185 15.22 -14.56 7.02
CA ARG A 185 14.02 -15.40 7.16
C ARG A 185 13.27 -15.51 5.86
N ALA A 186 12.65 -16.66 5.60
CA ALA A 186 11.72 -16.83 4.51
C ALA A 186 10.51 -17.68 4.93
N VAL A 187 9.38 -17.48 4.26
CA VAL A 187 8.18 -18.31 4.39
C VAL A 187 7.85 -18.86 3.01
N VAL A 188 8.00 -20.17 2.85
CA VAL A 188 7.89 -20.86 1.56
C VAL A 188 6.65 -21.75 1.55
N VAL A 189 5.96 -21.84 0.40
CA VAL A 189 4.78 -22.71 0.23
C VAL A 189 5.24 -24.12 -0.11
N ASP A 190 4.63 -25.11 0.55
CA ASP A 190 4.88 -26.54 0.39
C ASP A 190 6.38 -26.89 0.49
N ASP A 191 6.97 -27.42 -0.58
CA ASP A 191 8.39 -27.81 -0.68
C ASP A 191 9.24 -26.73 -1.38
N GLY A 192 8.63 -25.63 -1.86
CA GLY A 192 9.30 -24.57 -2.61
C GLY A 192 9.78 -24.94 -4.01
N THR A 193 9.54 -26.16 -4.50
CA THR A 193 10.04 -26.67 -5.80
C THR A 193 9.10 -26.43 -6.98
N ARG A 194 7.94 -25.79 -6.74
CA ARG A 194 6.98 -25.47 -7.79
C ARG A 194 7.44 -24.25 -8.58
N PHE A 195 7.33 -24.33 -9.90
CA PHE A 195 7.71 -23.23 -10.78
C PHE A 195 6.74 -22.06 -10.68
N LEU A 196 7.33 -20.87 -10.84
CA LEU A 196 6.67 -19.60 -11.03
C LEU A 196 7.47 -18.78 -12.04
N THR A 197 6.85 -17.74 -12.61
CA THR A 197 7.52 -16.74 -13.43
C THR A 197 7.63 -15.42 -12.69
N GLY A 198 8.61 -14.60 -13.09
CA GLY A 198 8.79 -13.25 -12.56
C GLY A 198 9.46 -12.33 -13.57
N CYS A 199 9.31 -11.03 -13.32
CA CYS A 199 9.93 -9.94 -14.07
C CYS A 199 10.47 -8.88 -13.10
N SER A 200 11.56 -8.22 -13.44
CA SER A 200 11.95 -6.93 -12.87
C SER A 200 10.99 -5.81 -13.30
N THR A 201 10.92 -4.72 -12.54
CA THR A 201 10.10 -3.54 -12.89
C THR A 201 10.54 -2.94 -14.24
N GLU A 202 11.85 -2.93 -14.50
CA GLU A 202 12.48 -2.52 -15.77
C GLU A 202 12.04 -3.41 -16.94
N PHE A 203 12.06 -4.74 -16.79
CA PHE A 203 11.62 -5.66 -17.85
C PHE A 203 10.13 -5.47 -18.18
N ILE A 204 9.28 -5.23 -17.18
CA ILE A 204 7.86 -4.93 -17.41
C ILE A 204 7.71 -3.63 -18.21
N ALA A 205 8.50 -2.60 -17.90
CA ALA A 205 8.51 -1.34 -18.64
C ALA A 205 8.98 -1.51 -20.10
N ALA A 206 10.04 -2.27 -20.33
CA ALA A 206 10.55 -2.62 -21.66
C ALA A 206 9.51 -3.43 -22.46
N ALA A 207 8.87 -4.42 -21.85
CA ALA A 207 7.85 -5.25 -22.49
C ALA A 207 6.60 -4.44 -22.88
N ILE A 208 6.14 -3.53 -22.02
CA ILE A 208 5.04 -2.60 -22.34
C ILE A 208 5.43 -1.69 -23.50
N THR A 209 6.65 -1.15 -23.49
CA THR A 209 7.14 -0.28 -24.57
C THR A 209 7.29 -1.04 -25.89
N ALA A 210 7.71 -2.30 -25.86
CA ALA A 210 7.71 -3.17 -27.03
C ALA A 210 6.27 -3.47 -27.54
N ILE A 211 5.31 -3.68 -26.63
CA ILE A 211 3.89 -3.87 -26.96
C ILE A 211 3.30 -2.66 -27.71
N LEU A 212 3.75 -1.43 -27.39
CA LEU A 212 3.34 -0.20 -28.12
C LEU A 212 3.89 -0.13 -29.55
N LYS A 213 5.03 -0.79 -29.82
CA LYS A 213 5.70 -0.81 -31.14
C LYS A 213 5.20 -1.95 -32.04
N LEU A 214 4.56 -2.96 -31.47
CA LEU A 214 3.99 -4.07 -32.25
C LEU A 214 2.76 -3.62 -33.08
N PRO A 215 2.46 -4.29 -34.21
CA PRO A 215 1.22 -4.08 -34.94
C PRO A 215 0.01 -4.24 -34.00
N GLU A 216 -0.97 -3.35 -34.10
CA GLU A 216 -2.05 -3.25 -33.11
C GLU A 216 -2.79 -4.57 -32.87
N ASP A 217 -3.09 -5.32 -33.94
CA ASP A 217 -3.79 -6.62 -33.89
C ASP A 217 -2.95 -7.76 -33.28
N ALA A 218 -1.62 -7.59 -33.19
CA ALA A 218 -0.76 -8.53 -32.48
C ALA A 218 -1.07 -8.53 -30.97
N THR A 219 -1.53 -7.41 -30.41
CA THR A 219 -1.75 -7.21 -28.97
C THR A 219 -3.19 -6.80 -28.60
N LYS A 220 -4.02 -6.45 -29.59
CA LYS A 220 -5.43 -6.04 -29.44
C LYS A 220 -6.27 -7.12 -28.77
N ASN A 221 -6.98 -6.73 -27.72
CA ASN A 221 -7.94 -7.54 -26.97
C ASN A 221 -7.34 -8.85 -26.44
N LYS A 222 -6.08 -8.79 -25.99
CA LYS A 222 -5.34 -9.93 -25.46
C LYS A 222 -4.86 -9.72 -24.03
N ARG A 223 -4.80 -10.83 -23.32
CA ARG A 223 -4.04 -10.99 -22.09
C ARG A 223 -2.69 -11.59 -22.48
N ILE A 224 -1.60 -10.89 -22.18
CA ILE A 224 -0.26 -11.20 -22.65
C ILE A 224 0.60 -11.55 -21.43
N PRO A 225 0.87 -12.84 -21.20
CA PRO A 225 1.90 -13.23 -20.25
C PRO A 225 3.29 -12.83 -20.73
N ILE A 226 4.08 -12.33 -19.79
CA ILE A 226 5.51 -12.02 -19.96
C ILE A 226 6.27 -12.64 -18.80
N ALA A 227 7.50 -13.09 -19.06
CA ALA A 227 8.40 -13.64 -18.07
C ALA A 227 9.83 -13.28 -18.44
N GLU A 228 10.57 -12.73 -17.48
CA GLU A 228 12.02 -12.53 -17.58
C GLU A 228 12.76 -13.77 -17.07
N ILE A 229 12.30 -14.28 -15.92
CA ILE A 229 12.77 -15.51 -15.31
C ILE A 229 11.61 -16.50 -15.11
N ARG A 230 11.96 -17.78 -15.09
CA ARG A 230 11.15 -18.87 -14.55
C ARG A 230 12.00 -19.60 -13.54
N THR A 231 11.50 -19.73 -12.32
CA THR A 231 12.27 -20.20 -11.16
C THR A 231 11.33 -20.84 -10.14
N THR A 232 11.88 -21.34 -9.05
CA THR A 232 11.21 -21.92 -7.90
C THR A 232 11.59 -21.14 -6.65
N ALA A 233 10.84 -21.27 -5.55
CA ALA A 233 11.22 -20.64 -4.29
C ALA A 233 12.53 -21.23 -3.73
N ALA A 234 12.80 -22.52 -3.99
CA ALA A 234 14.05 -23.17 -3.63
C ALA A 234 15.27 -22.55 -4.33
N GLU A 235 15.20 -22.35 -5.66
CA GLU A 235 16.27 -21.69 -6.44
C GLU A 235 16.45 -20.21 -6.03
N ILE A 236 15.38 -19.50 -5.69
CA ILE A 236 15.47 -18.14 -5.14
C ILE A 236 16.23 -18.13 -3.81
N ILE A 237 15.92 -19.05 -2.89
CA ILE A 237 16.64 -19.16 -1.62
C ILE A 237 18.11 -19.51 -1.86
N GLU A 238 18.40 -20.51 -2.69
CA GLU A 238 19.78 -20.90 -3.05
C GLU A 238 20.57 -19.69 -3.60
N THR A 239 19.97 -18.93 -4.52
CA THR A 239 20.58 -17.70 -5.08
C THR A 239 20.85 -16.65 -4.00
N ILE A 240 19.93 -16.43 -3.05
CA ILE A 240 20.14 -15.51 -1.92
C ILE A 240 21.30 -15.99 -1.05
N GLU A 241 21.36 -17.29 -0.75
CA GLU A 241 22.39 -17.86 0.12
C GLU A 241 23.78 -17.81 -0.53
N GLU A 242 23.88 -18.03 -1.85
CA GLU A 242 25.10 -17.87 -2.63
C GLU A 242 25.57 -16.40 -2.69
N VAL A 243 24.68 -15.47 -3.05
CA VAL A 243 25.02 -14.05 -3.24
C VAL A 243 25.43 -13.38 -1.93
N PHE A 244 24.77 -13.69 -0.82
CA PHE A 244 25.03 -13.05 0.47
C PHE A 244 25.94 -13.86 1.41
N GLY A 245 26.27 -15.11 1.08
CA GLY A 245 27.18 -15.96 1.87
C GLY A 245 26.65 -16.35 3.25
N PHE A 246 25.34 -16.38 3.45
CA PHE A 246 24.68 -16.85 4.67
C PHE A 246 23.54 -17.82 4.35
N LYS A 247 23.19 -18.69 5.30
CA LYS A 247 21.98 -19.53 5.19
C LYS A 247 20.73 -18.79 5.67
N MET A 248 19.60 -19.08 5.01
CA MET A 248 18.27 -18.58 5.35
C MET A 248 17.57 -19.54 6.34
N ASP A 249 16.86 -18.96 7.30
CA ASP A 249 15.89 -19.64 8.16
C ASP A 249 14.55 -19.73 7.42
N VAL A 250 14.25 -20.90 6.86
CA VAL A 250 13.11 -21.11 5.95
C VAL A 250 11.96 -21.85 6.65
N ASP A 251 10.84 -21.15 6.83
CA ASP A 251 9.58 -21.64 7.39
C ASP A 251 8.69 -22.19 6.25
N TYR A 252 8.86 -23.48 5.94
CA TYR A 252 8.06 -24.20 4.94
C TYR A 252 6.65 -24.50 5.45
N LYS A 253 5.62 -24.01 4.74
CA LYS A 253 4.21 -24.12 5.14
C LYS A 253 3.37 -24.81 4.07
N PRO A 254 2.58 -25.85 4.43
CA PRO A 254 1.61 -26.43 3.51
C PRO A 254 0.64 -25.38 2.96
N SER A 255 0.27 -25.51 1.69
CA SER A 255 -0.60 -24.55 1.00
C SER A 255 -1.99 -24.40 1.65
N GLU A 256 -2.44 -25.43 2.39
CA GLU A 256 -3.63 -25.43 3.24
C GLU A 256 -3.56 -24.40 4.38
N VAL A 257 -2.37 -24.13 4.93
CA VAL A 257 -2.19 -23.12 6.00
C VAL A 257 -2.54 -21.74 5.47
N PHE A 258 -2.06 -21.37 4.28
CA PHE A 258 -2.41 -20.11 3.62
C PHE A 258 -3.92 -20.02 3.32
N LEU A 259 -4.56 -21.13 2.97
CA LEU A 259 -6.01 -21.19 2.78
C LEU A 259 -6.78 -20.97 4.09
N LEU A 260 -6.32 -21.52 5.22
CA LEU A 260 -6.91 -21.31 6.53
C LEU A 260 -6.72 -19.86 7.01
N GLU A 261 -5.52 -19.30 6.87
CA GLU A 261 -5.23 -17.89 7.16
C GLU A 261 -6.08 -16.95 6.29
N ARG A 262 -6.29 -17.28 5.00
CA ARG A 262 -7.22 -16.56 4.11
C ARG A 262 -8.66 -16.61 4.62
N GLN A 263 -9.13 -17.76 5.12
CA GLN A 263 -10.49 -17.91 5.65
C GLN A 263 -10.70 -17.12 6.96
N ASP A 264 -9.70 -17.09 7.85
CA ASP A 264 -9.72 -16.26 9.06
C ASP A 264 -9.70 -14.76 8.72
N ALA A 265 -8.85 -14.34 7.77
CA ALA A 265 -8.83 -12.97 7.26
C ALA A 265 -10.18 -12.55 6.62
N LEU A 266 -10.83 -13.44 5.87
CA LEU A 266 -12.19 -13.24 5.35
C LEU A 266 -13.21 -13.02 6.48
N ALA A 267 -13.18 -13.84 7.53
CA ALA A 267 -14.07 -13.70 8.68
C ALA A 267 -13.87 -12.35 9.41
N LYS A 268 -12.63 -11.83 9.42
CA LYS A 268 -12.25 -10.52 9.96
C LYS A 268 -12.47 -9.35 8.98
N LYS A 269 -12.83 -9.62 7.73
CA LYS A 269 -12.92 -8.66 6.60
C LYS A 269 -11.59 -7.95 6.26
N ASP A 270 -10.46 -8.59 6.56
CA ASP A 270 -9.14 -8.10 6.17
C ASP A 270 -8.81 -8.51 4.72
N PHE A 271 -9.40 -7.81 3.75
CA PHE A 271 -9.21 -8.12 2.34
C PHE A 271 -7.77 -7.92 1.85
N ARG A 272 -6.92 -7.19 2.58
CA ARG A 272 -5.49 -7.10 2.28
C ARG A 272 -4.80 -8.44 2.57
N THR A 273 -5.05 -9.01 3.74
CA THR A 273 -4.51 -10.34 4.09
C THR A 273 -5.14 -11.43 3.22
N VAL A 274 -6.42 -11.35 2.87
CA VAL A 274 -7.05 -12.26 1.89
C VAL A 274 -6.32 -12.21 0.55
N HIS A 275 -6.00 -11.01 0.03
CA HIS A 275 -5.19 -10.86 -1.19
C HIS A 275 -3.84 -11.56 -1.04
N ILE A 276 -3.07 -11.19 -0.01
CA ILE A 276 -1.72 -11.71 0.22
C ILE A 276 -1.72 -13.23 0.32
N LYS A 277 -2.62 -13.83 1.11
CA LYS A 277 -2.65 -15.28 1.33
C LYS A 277 -3.15 -16.05 0.10
N SER A 278 -4.10 -15.50 -0.67
CA SER A 278 -4.45 -16.07 -1.98
C SER A 278 -3.27 -16.06 -2.94
N THR A 279 -2.57 -14.93 -3.07
CA THR A 279 -1.50 -14.79 -4.08
C THR A 279 -0.24 -15.56 -3.70
N LEU A 280 0.15 -15.61 -2.42
CA LEU A 280 1.23 -16.48 -1.95
C LEU A 280 0.93 -17.95 -2.23
N LYS A 281 -0.29 -18.42 -1.90
CA LYS A 281 -0.70 -19.80 -2.17
C LYS A 281 -0.60 -20.11 -3.67
N LEU A 282 -1.23 -19.30 -4.52
CA LEU A 282 -1.25 -19.47 -5.99
C LEU A 282 0.15 -19.36 -6.63
N GLY A 283 1.05 -18.61 -6.00
CA GLY A 283 2.43 -18.44 -6.44
C GLY A 283 3.33 -19.65 -6.18
N GLY A 284 3.03 -20.45 -5.14
CA GLY A 284 3.90 -21.55 -4.70
C GLY A 284 3.26 -22.94 -4.67
N ASP A 285 1.94 -23.08 -4.82
CA ASP A 285 1.24 -24.38 -4.78
C ASP A 285 1.31 -25.17 -6.09
N GLY A 286 1.96 -24.64 -7.12
CA GLY A 286 2.05 -25.27 -8.44
C GLY A 286 0.72 -25.33 -9.20
N SER A 287 -0.27 -24.51 -8.83
CA SER A 287 -1.55 -24.45 -9.53
C SER A 287 -1.48 -23.93 -10.97
N GLY A 288 -0.33 -23.40 -11.41
CA GLY A 288 -0.12 -22.83 -12.75
C GLY A 288 -0.53 -21.36 -12.90
N ALA A 289 -1.25 -20.78 -11.93
CA ALA A 289 -1.69 -19.38 -12.00
C ALA A 289 -0.53 -18.36 -12.09
N ALA A 290 0.65 -18.72 -11.57
CA ALA A 290 1.85 -17.89 -11.54
C ALA A 290 3.01 -18.41 -12.44
N ASP A 291 2.85 -19.55 -13.13
CA ASP A 291 3.85 -20.12 -14.04
C ASP A 291 3.46 -19.82 -15.49
N LEU A 292 3.70 -18.58 -15.92
CA LEU A 292 3.12 -18.01 -17.14
C LEU A 292 3.89 -18.38 -18.43
N ILE A 293 4.11 -19.67 -18.64
CA ILE A 293 4.91 -20.22 -19.76
C ILE A 293 4.10 -20.60 -21.02
N GLU A 294 2.78 -20.43 -21.02
CA GLU A 294 1.94 -20.70 -22.20
C GLU A 294 1.40 -19.40 -22.81
N GLY A 295 1.51 -19.27 -24.14
CA GLY A 295 0.91 -18.17 -24.90
C GLY A 295 1.56 -16.78 -24.71
N GLY A 296 2.71 -16.69 -24.04
CA GLY A 296 3.37 -15.41 -23.74
C GLY A 296 4.09 -14.73 -24.91
N LEU A 297 4.43 -13.46 -24.71
CA LEU A 297 5.44 -12.77 -25.52
C LEU A 297 6.78 -12.83 -24.77
N TYR A 298 7.70 -13.63 -25.29
CA TYR A 298 9.04 -13.78 -24.72
C TYR A 298 10.00 -12.81 -25.40
N PHE A 299 10.86 -12.17 -24.61
CA PHE A 299 11.84 -11.21 -25.08
C PHE A 299 13.23 -11.69 -24.66
N LYS A 300 14.21 -11.50 -25.53
CA LYS A 300 15.63 -11.62 -25.18
C LYS A 300 16.02 -10.50 -24.22
N PRO A 301 17.15 -10.63 -23.48
CA PRO A 301 17.68 -9.55 -22.64
C PRO A 301 18.00 -8.24 -23.38
N ASP A 302 18.06 -8.26 -24.71
CA ASP A 302 18.23 -7.07 -25.58
C ASP A 302 16.90 -6.48 -26.09
N GLY A 303 15.77 -6.88 -25.49
CA GLY A 303 14.43 -6.41 -25.85
C GLY A 303 13.85 -7.02 -27.13
N ARG A 304 14.59 -7.88 -27.86
CA ARG A 304 14.07 -8.47 -29.10
C ARG A 304 13.16 -9.67 -28.83
N ARG A 305 11.96 -9.66 -29.42
CA ARG A 305 10.98 -10.75 -29.33
C ARG A 305 11.55 -12.09 -29.83
N LEU A 306 11.29 -13.16 -29.10
CA LEU A 306 11.47 -14.54 -29.55
C LEU A 306 10.27 -15.00 -30.40
N PRO A 307 10.50 -15.76 -31.50
CA PRO A 307 9.45 -16.08 -32.45
C PRO A 307 8.40 -17.10 -31.95
N GLU A 308 8.77 -17.98 -31.02
CA GLU A 308 7.92 -19.05 -30.48
C GLU A 308 8.06 -19.17 -28.96
N THR A 309 7.13 -19.90 -28.33
CA THR A 309 7.21 -20.29 -26.91
C THR A 309 8.54 -21.00 -26.67
N PRO A 310 9.40 -20.53 -25.76
CA PRO A 310 10.65 -21.22 -25.46
C PRO A 310 10.34 -22.63 -24.97
N ALA A 311 10.87 -23.64 -25.67
CA ALA A 311 10.85 -25.01 -25.18
C ALA A 311 11.43 -25.07 -23.76
N ALA A 312 11.03 -26.04 -22.94
CA ALA A 312 11.35 -26.11 -21.50
C ALA A 312 12.86 -26.06 -21.14
N GLY A 313 13.76 -26.19 -22.12
CA GLY A 313 15.21 -25.99 -21.97
C GLY A 313 15.79 -24.64 -22.42
N TYR A 314 15.01 -23.69 -22.97
CA TYR A 314 15.58 -22.39 -23.40
C TYR A 314 15.95 -21.49 -22.21
N VAL A 315 15.23 -21.62 -21.09
CA VAL A 315 15.57 -20.97 -19.81
C VAL A 315 16.85 -21.58 -19.21
N GLN A 316 17.15 -22.85 -19.50
CA GLN A 316 18.41 -23.53 -19.13
C GLN A 316 19.64 -23.07 -19.95
N GLY A 317 19.48 -22.13 -20.88
CA GLY A 317 20.55 -21.65 -21.77
C GLY A 317 21.58 -20.72 -21.13
N MET A 318 21.29 -20.11 -19.97
CA MET A 318 22.25 -19.28 -19.23
C MET A 318 23.17 -20.15 -18.35
N LYS A 319 24.13 -20.84 -18.98
CA LYS A 319 25.18 -21.57 -18.25
C LYS A 319 26.50 -20.79 -18.20
N TYR A 320 26.88 -20.36 -16.99
CA TYR A 320 28.28 -20.25 -16.60
C TYR A 320 28.86 -21.68 -16.34
N PRO A 321 30.18 -21.87 -16.20
CA PRO A 321 30.85 -23.08 -16.71
C PRO A 321 30.47 -24.40 -15.99
N ALA A 322 30.39 -25.47 -16.78
CA ALA A 322 29.83 -26.76 -16.37
C ALA A 322 30.87 -27.78 -15.85
N LEU A 323 30.43 -28.67 -14.95
CA LEU A 323 31.06 -29.95 -14.59
C LEU A 323 29.97 -31.04 -14.40
N PRO A 324 30.30 -32.36 -14.38
CA PRO A 324 29.69 -33.28 -15.36
C PRO A 324 28.64 -34.30 -14.87
N ASN A 325 27.78 -34.65 -15.83
CA ASN A 325 27.02 -35.89 -16.07
C ASN A 325 26.83 -36.95 -14.96
N THR A 326 25.56 -37.30 -14.74
CA THR A 326 25.10 -38.71 -14.61
C THR A 326 23.74 -38.89 -15.30
N GLU A 327 23.51 -40.05 -15.89
CA GLU A 327 22.34 -40.38 -16.73
C GLU A 327 21.21 -41.04 -15.92
N SER A 328 19.93 -40.90 -16.35
CA SER A 328 19.07 -42.05 -16.74
C SER A 328 17.58 -41.70 -16.97
N GLN A 329 17.18 -41.84 -18.23
CA GLN A 329 15.90 -42.14 -18.92
C GLN A 329 14.52 -42.44 -18.22
N PRO A 330 13.39 -42.48 -18.99
CA PRO A 330 12.04 -42.09 -18.52
C PRO A 330 10.91 -43.15 -18.67
N LEU A 331 9.69 -42.81 -18.23
CA LEU A 331 8.38 -43.41 -18.60
C LEU A 331 7.34 -42.27 -18.73
N LEU A 332 6.57 -42.07 -19.82
CA LEU A 332 5.45 -42.86 -20.38
C LEU A 332 4.26 -43.06 -19.41
N SER A 333 2.96 -42.92 -19.75
CA SER A 333 2.22 -42.20 -20.82
C SER A 333 0.68 -42.43 -20.68
N ASN A 334 -0.15 -41.50 -21.19
CA ASN A 334 -1.50 -41.71 -21.79
C ASN A 334 -2.83 -41.74 -20.97
N HIS A 335 -3.90 -41.43 -21.74
CA HIS A 335 -5.37 -41.62 -21.57
C HIS A 335 -6.13 -40.76 -20.53
N GLU A 336 -7.36 -40.27 -20.71
CA GLU A 336 -8.32 -39.94 -21.82
C GLU A 336 -9.63 -39.52 -21.06
N ARG A 337 -10.30 -38.38 -21.30
CA ARG A 337 -11.28 -37.96 -22.34
C ARG A 337 -12.74 -38.50 -22.21
N GLY A 338 -13.72 -37.57 -22.13
CA GLY A 338 -15.20 -37.76 -22.07
C GLY A 338 -15.84 -36.87 -20.97
N GLY A 339 -17.08 -36.35 -20.97
CA GLY A 339 -18.29 -36.48 -21.81
C GLY A 339 -19.54 -36.62 -20.90
N LEU A 340 -20.67 -35.91 -21.00
CA LEU A 340 -21.13 -34.85 -21.92
C LEU A 340 -22.11 -33.85 -21.21
N MET A 341 -23.07 -33.25 -21.91
CA MET A 341 -24.19 -32.37 -21.44
C MET A 341 -25.28 -33.16 -20.64
N ASP A 342 -26.34 -32.60 -19.98
CA ASP A 342 -27.20 -31.48 -20.40
C ASP A 342 -28.19 -30.91 -19.32
N SER A 343 -28.72 -29.71 -19.59
CA SER A 343 -30.03 -29.14 -19.18
C SER A 343 -30.36 -28.72 -17.71
N HIS A 344 -31.22 -27.68 -17.60
CA HIS A 344 -31.83 -27.10 -16.39
C HIS A 344 -33.35 -27.39 -16.37
N PRO A 345 -34.03 -27.38 -15.20
CA PRO A 345 -34.77 -26.16 -14.83
C PRO A 345 -34.76 -25.79 -13.34
N SER A 346 -35.14 -24.55 -13.07
CA SER A 346 -35.09 -23.84 -11.79
C SER A 346 -36.20 -24.22 -10.78
N ASN A 347 -35.85 -24.30 -9.49
CA ASN A 347 -36.78 -23.89 -8.42
C ASN A 347 -36.06 -23.50 -7.12
N ILE A 348 -36.65 -22.56 -6.37
CA ILE A 348 -36.02 -21.91 -5.21
C ILE A 348 -36.31 -22.70 -3.91
N VAL A 349 -35.29 -23.33 -3.33
CA VAL A 349 -35.31 -23.85 -1.96
C VAL A 349 -33.98 -23.56 -1.28
N SER A 350 -33.99 -23.13 -0.02
CA SER A 350 -32.77 -22.83 0.73
C SER A 350 -31.86 -24.05 0.87
N ARG A 351 -30.56 -23.89 0.54
CA ARG A 351 -29.56 -24.96 0.61
C ARG A 351 -29.30 -25.39 2.07
N ARG A 352 -30.10 -26.33 2.58
CA ARG A 352 -29.83 -27.04 3.84
C ARG A 352 -28.56 -27.90 3.70
N ARG A 353 -27.76 -28.00 4.76
CA ARG A 353 -26.51 -28.80 4.77
C ARG A 353 -26.80 -30.30 4.76
N ALA A 354 -25.79 -31.10 4.39
CA ALA A 354 -25.83 -32.56 4.51
C ALA A 354 -26.08 -33.03 5.96
N CYS A 355 -26.69 -34.20 6.14
CA CYS A 355 -26.84 -34.82 7.45
C CYS A 355 -25.48 -35.26 8.03
N VAL A 356 -25.43 -35.46 9.35
CA VAL A 356 -24.19 -35.84 10.05
C VAL A 356 -23.61 -37.15 9.49
N ALA A 357 -24.44 -38.15 9.22
CA ALA A 357 -24.06 -39.47 8.69
C ALA A 357 -23.60 -39.48 7.21
N CYS A 358 -23.86 -38.42 6.45
CA CYS A 358 -23.28 -38.23 5.11
C CYS A 358 -22.03 -37.34 5.17
N THR A 359 -22.00 -36.37 6.08
CA THR A 359 -20.85 -35.48 6.30
C THR A 359 -19.62 -36.24 6.81
N SER A 360 -19.79 -37.10 7.82
CA SER A 360 -18.71 -37.87 8.44
C SER A 360 -17.95 -38.82 7.49
N VAL A 361 -18.60 -39.18 6.38
CA VAL A 361 -18.08 -40.10 5.35
C VAL A 361 -17.92 -39.43 3.98
N LYS A 362 -18.04 -38.09 3.92
CA LYS A 362 -17.88 -37.26 2.72
C LYS A 362 -18.72 -37.70 1.50
N GLN A 363 -19.94 -38.20 1.73
CA GLN A 363 -20.85 -38.66 0.67
C GLN A 363 -21.98 -37.67 0.37
N LYS A 364 -22.49 -37.69 -0.88
CA LYS A 364 -23.56 -36.79 -1.33
C LYS A 364 -24.86 -37.05 -0.56
N CYS A 365 -25.32 -36.05 0.20
CA CYS A 365 -26.57 -36.10 0.95
C CYS A 365 -27.71 -35.50 0.12
N MET A 366 -28.69 -36.31 -0.28
CA MET A 366 -29.88 -35.85 -1.02
C MET A 366 -31.12 -36.13 -0.17
N LEU A 367 -31.87 -35.09 0.17
CA LEU A 367 -33.07 -35.20 1.01
C LEU A 367 -34.18 -35.93 0.23
N HIS A 368 -34.83 -36.90 0.86
CA HIS A 368 -35.92 -37.69 0.24
C HIS A 368 -37.25 -37.48 0.95
N ARG A 369 -37.25 -37.42 2.29
CA ARG A 369 -38.42 -37.08 3.12
C ARG A 369 -38.05 -36.03 4.17
N PRO A 370 -39.00 -35.40 4.87
CA PRO A 370 -38.69 -34.55 6.02
C PRO A 370 -37.78 -35.30 7.01
N ASN A 371 -36.62 -34.71 7.30
CA ASN A 371 -35.58 -35.27 8.16
C ASN A 371 -34.96 -36.64 7.73
N MET A 372 -35.12 -37.07 6.47
CA MET A 372 -34.49 -38.29 5.97
C MET A 372 -33.85 -38.11 4.59
N CYS A 373 -32.58 -38.50 4.45
CA CYS A 373 -31.86 -38.49 3.18
C CYS A 373 -31.84 -39.88 2.53
N GLN A 374 -31.86 -39.91 1.19
CA GLN A 374 -31.97 -41.12 0.38
C GLN A 374 -30.87 -42.17 0.66
N ARG A 375 -29.68 -41.71 1.10
CA ARG A 375 -28.56 -42.59 1.48
C ARG A 375 -28.74 -43.20 2.87
N CYS A 376 -29.19 -42.42 3.85
CA CYS A 376 -29.44 -42.93 5.20
C CYS A 376 -30.59 -43.93 5.21
N GLU A 377 -31.67 -43.63 4.48
CA GLU A 377 -32.83 -44.51 4.32
C GLU A 377 -32.44 -45.87 3.71
N ARG A 378 -31.70 -45.86 2.57
CA ARG A 378 -31.21 -47.08 1.91
C ARG A 378 -30.28 -47.92 2.80
N LEU A 379 -29.50 -47.27 3.66
CA LEU A 379 -28.52 -47.92 4.54
C LEU A 379 -29.06 -48.22 5.95
N GLY A 380 -30.35 -47.97 6.22
CA GLY A 380 -30.95 -48.16 7.54
C GLY A 380 -30.28 -47.34 8.66
N LYS A 381 -29.67 -46.20 8.34
CA LYS A 381 -28.93 -45.36 9.31
C LYS A 381 -29.74 -44.15 9.75
N GLU A 382 -29.57 -43.77 11.00
CA GLU A 382 -30.15 -42.54 11.55
C GLU A 382 -29.70 -41.29 10.76
N CYS A 383 -30.63 -40.36 10.50
CA CYS A 383 -30.40 -39.24 9.59
C CYS A 383 -30.56 -37.88 10.28
N VAL A 384 -29.67 -37.59 11.24
CA VAL A 384 -29.71 -36.33 11.98
C VAL A 384 -29.20 -35.16 11.13
N PHE A 385 -30.01 -34.11 11.03
CA PHE A 385 -29.62 -32.79 10.54
C PHE A 385 -29.50 -31.84 11.74
N LEU A 386 -28.34 -31.20 11.93
CA LEU A 386 -28.16 -30.23 13.01
C LEU A 386 -28.86 -28.92 12.67
N GLU A 387 -29.81 -28.50 13.50
CA GLU A 387 -30.36 -27.14 13.43
C GLU A 387 -29.33 -26.14 13.99
N LEU A 388 -29.00 -25.12 13.18
CA LEU A 388 -28.29 -23.94 13.68
C LEU A 388 -29.32 -22.95 14.18
N SER A 389 -29.23 -22.58 15.47
CA SER A 389 -30.05 -21.50 16.00
C SER A 389 -29.77 -20.20 15.22
N GLN A 390 -30.84 -19.54 14.79
CA GLN A 390 -30.73 -18.27 14.09
C GLN A 390 -30.14 -17.22 15.05
N ARG A 391 -28.85 -16.88 14.90
CA ARG A 391 -28.25 -15.75 15.63
C ARG A 391 -28.97 -14.48 15.21
N LYS A 392 -29.85 -13.97 16.09
CA LYS A 392 -30.52 -12.67 15.96
C LYS A 392 -29.49 -11.60 15.54
N ARG A 393 -29.77 -10.88 14.45
CA ARG A 393 -29.00 -9.68 14.06
C ARG A 393 -28.97 -8.70 15.24
N LYS A 394 -27.80 -8.47 15.83
CA LYS A 394 -27.63 -7.48 16.91
C LYS A 394 -27.67 -6.08 16.29
N ARG A 395 -28.86 -5.46 16.29
CA ARG A 395 -29.10 -4.09 15.78
C ARG A 395 -28.40 -3.09 16.71
N SER A 396 -27.13 -2.78 16.41
CA SER A 396 -26.23 -2.01 17.27
C SER A 396 -26.05 -0.55 16.83
N GLU A 397 -27.10 0.04 16.27
CA GLU A 397 -27.10 1.38 15.67
C GLU A 397 -28.45 2.07 15.93
N SER A 398 -28.70 2.39 17.21
CA SER A 398 -29.89 3.13 17.64
C SER A 398 -29.66 3.91 18.94
N ARG A 399 -28.87 3.37 19.88
CA ARG A 399 -28.56 4.00 21.18
C ARG A 399 -27.68 5.26 21.10
N ARG A 400 -27.03 5.52 19.96
CA ARG A 400 -26.18 6.71 19.78
C ARG A 400 -26.97 7.93 19.28
N VAL A 401 -28.02 7.67 18.48
CA VAL A 401 -28.93 8.69 17.96
C VAL A 401 -29.81 9.23 19.09
N GLU A 402 -30.48 8.35 19.83
CA GLU A 402 -31.31 8.70 21.01
C GLU A 402 -30.55 9.49 22.09
N LYS A 403 -29.25 9.19 22.27
CA LYS A 403 -28.39 9.94 23.22
C LYS A 403 -27.98 11.32 22.68
N LEU A 404 -27.83 11.47 21.35
CA LEU A 404 -27.59 12.75 20.70
C LEU A 404 -28.85 13.62 20.68
N GLU A 405 -30.01 13.07 20.35
CA GLU A 405 -31.31 13.76 20.35
C GLU A 405 -31.66 14.31 21.74
N ASN A 406 -31.46 13.51 22.80
CA ASN A 406 -31.62 13.99 24.18
C ASN A 406 -30.61 15.09 24.56
N THR A 407 -29.37 15.03 24.07
CA THR A 407 -28.36 16.08 24.32
C THR A 407 -28.69 17.38 23.59
N VAL A 408 -29.17 17.29 22.34
CA VAL A 408 -29.62 18.44 21.53
C VAL A 408 -30.84 19.11 22.17
N ASN A 409 -31.83 18.33 22.62
CA ASN A 409 -33.02 18.88 23.30
C ASN A 409 -32.68 19.55 24.65
N GLN A 410 -31.72 19.00 25.41
CA GLN A 410 -31.21 19.67 26.61
C GLN A 410 -30.54 21.01 26.28
N LEU A 411 -29.67 21.06 25.26
CA LEU A 411 -29.01 22.31 24.84
C LEU A 411 -30.00 23.36 24.33
N ILE A 412 -31.04 22.97 23.60
CA ILE A 412 -32.12 23.87 23.16
C ILE A 412 -32.85 24.46 24.37
N THR A 413 -33.14 23.64 25.39
CA THR A 413 -33.83 24.08 26.62
C THR A 413 -32.97 25.05 27.45
N HIS A 414 -31.64 24.87 27.47
CA HIS A 414 -30.71 25.82 28.08
C HIS A 414 -30.60 27.14 27.31
N LEU A 415 -30.75 27.13 25.99
CA LEU A 415 -30.73 28.34 25.16
C LEU A 415 -32.04 29.14 25.29
N THR A 416 -33.21 28.49 25.30
CA THR A 416 -34.50 29.19 25.49
C THR A 416 -34.67 29.76 26.90
N GLY A 417 -33.95 29.24 27.90
CA GLY A 417 -33.93 29.80 29.26
C GLY A 417 -33.17 31.12 29.42
N LEU A 418 -32.36 31.54 28.43
CA LEU A 418 -31.54 32.76 28.50
C LEU A 418 -32.09 33.93 27.67
N THR A 419 -33.13 33.72 26.87
CA THR A 419 -33.76 34.76 26.03
C THR A 419 -35.26 34.86 26.31
N GLY A 420 -35.61 35.32 27.51
CA GLY A 420 -36.99 35.57 27.90
C GLY A 420 -37.31 37.06 28.02
N GLN A 421 -37.86 37.65 26.95
CA GLN A 421 -38.95 38.64 27.06
C GLN A 421 -39.64 38.88 25.70
N ASP A 422 -40.93 38.52 25.67
CA ASP A 422 -42.08 39.08 24.93
C ASP A 422 -41.96 39.47 23.43
N VAL A 423 -42.75 38.83 22.55
CA VAL A 423 -44.16 39.20 22.22
C VAL A 423 -44.76 38.15 21.25
N THR A 424 -46.09 38.08 21.20
CA THR A 424 -46.97 37.13 20.47
C THR A 424 -46.95 37.19 18.92
N PRO A 425 -47.45 36.15 18.21
CA PRO A 425 -47.26 35.98 16.76
C PRO A 425 -48.46 36.38 15.88
N LEU A 426 -48.21 36.83 14.64
CA LEU A 426 -49.20 36.73 13.54
C LEU A 426 -48.60 36.74 12.13
N ALA A 427 -49.04 35.76 11.31
CA ALA A 427 -49.16 35.71 9.85
C ALA A 427 -48.10 36.30 8.88
N SER A 428 -47.60 35.40 8.00
CA SER A 428 -47.10 35.66 6.63
C SER A 428 -48.13 36.43 5.75
N PRO A 429 -47.79 37.02 4.56
CA PRO A 429 -46.69 36.63 3.67
C PRO A 429 -45.98 37.76 2.86
N SER A 430 -45.15 37.33 1.90
CA SER A 430 -44.86 37.98 0.61
C SER A 430 -43.68 38.96 0.44
N ARG A 431 -42.62 38.41 -0.17
CA ARG A 431 -42.06 38.81 -1.49
C ARG A 431 -41.11 40.03 -1.60
N THR A 432 -39.94 39.69 -2.16
CA THR A 432 -39.12 40.41 -3.18
C THR A 432 -38.00 41.36 -2.74
N THR A 433 -36.95 41.35 -3.58
CA THR A 433 -35.91 42.39 -3.82
C THR A 433 -35.03 42.76 -2.63
N GLN A 434 -33.78 42.26 -2.61
CA GLN A 434 -32.56 42.89 -3.17
C GLN A 434 -31.75 43.49 -2.01
N SER A 435 -30.49 43.07 -1.84
CA SER A 435 -29.28 43.86 -2.13
C SER A 435 -29.23 45.17 -1.32
N VAL A 436 -28.16 45.52 -0.60
CA VAL A 436 -26.76 45.58 -1.07
C VAL A 436 -25.91 46.10 0.13
N ILE A 437 -24.60 45.78 0.23
CA ILE A 437 -23.48 46.60 0.78
C ILE A 437 -23.66 47.28 2.18
N SER A 438 -22.70 47.39 3.11
CA SER A 438 -21.33 46.89 3.34
C SER A 438 -20.82 47.57 4.63
N SER A 439 -19.69 47.10 5.20
CA SER A 439 -18.78 47.85 6.12
C SER A 439 -19.35 48.23 7.51
N ALA A 440 -18.70 47.89 8.63
CA ALA A 440 -17.46 48.46 9.18
C ALA A 440 -17.65 49.93 9.65
N GLU A 441 -17.13 50.41 10.78
CA GLU A 441 -16.06 49.96 11.71
C GLU A 441 -16.55 50.08 13.19
N GLY A 442 -15.92 49.48 14.21
CA GLY A 442 -14.96 50.15 15.11
C GLY A 442 -15.64 51.01 16.22
N MET A 443 -15.17 51.14 17.47
CA MET A 443 -14.09 50.53 18.27
C MET A 443 -14.27 50.97 19.75
N LEU A 444 -13.38 50.55 20.67
CA LEU A 444 -13.23 50.96 22.11
C LEU A 444 -14.18 50.21 23.09
N ALA A 445 -13.76 49.43 24.10
CA ALA A 445 -12.65 49.41 25.09
C ALA A 445 -13.07 49.91 26.49
N ILE A 446 -12.27 49.61 27.55
CA ILE A 446 -12.42 50.01 28.98
C ILE A 446 -13.38 49.06 29.78
N GLN A 447 -13.10 48.51 31.00
CA GLN A 447 -11.99 48.60 31.98
C GLN A 447 -11.88 47.33 32.88
N SER A 448 -10.79 47.21 33.66
CA SER A 448 -10.62 46.34 34.86
C SER A 448 -11.32 46.96 36.11
N ASP A 449 -11.60 46.28 37.24
CA ASP A 449 -10.61 45.65 38.14
C ASP A 449 -11.17 44.81 39.33
N SER A 450 -10.25 44.03 39.92
CA SER A 450 -10.06 43.28 41.19
C SER A 450 -11.05 43.18 42.38
N SER A 451 -10.68 42.21 43.26
CA SER A 451 -10.91 42.06 44.73
C SER A 451 -12.02 41.07 45.19
N LEU A 452 -11.88 40.24 46.24
CA LEU A 452 -10.85 40.10 47.31
C LEU A 452 -10.65 38.62 47.77
N SER A 453 -9.58 38.41 48.54
CA SER A 453 -8.95 37.15 49.01
C SER A 453 -9.61 36.40 50.18
N GLN A 454 -9.26 35.11 50.33
CA GLN A 454 -8.95 34.50 51.64
C GLN A 454 -7.84 33.43 51.50
N SER A 455 -7.01 33.28 52.54
CA SER A 455 -5.79 32.47 52.57
C SER A 455 -5.80 31.44 53.70
N GLY A 456 -5.09 30.32 53.51
CA GLY A 456 -4.90 29.23 54.49
C GLY A 456 -3.78 28.29 54.03
N ASP A 457 -3.04 27.73 54.98
CA ASP A 457 -1.63 27.35 54.79
C ASP A 457 -1.30 26.05 54.01
N LEU A 458 -0.10 26.15 53.41
CA LEU A 458 0.82 25.14 52.91
C LEU A 458 0.69 23.71 53.49
N GLN A 459 0.44 22.74 52.60
CA GLN A 459 1.15 21.46 52.61
C GLN A 459 1.57 21.04 51.20
N ASP A 460 2.77 20.49 51.11
CA ASP A 460 3.42 19.99 49.90
C ASP A 460 2.57 18.91 49.20
N ARG A 461 2.19 19.19 47.94
CA ARG A 461 1.66 18.19 47.03
C ARG A 461 2.13 18.48 45.60
N SER A 462 3.06 17.65 45.15
CA SER A 462 3.43 17.54 43.73
C SER A 462 2.17 17.30 42.86
N PRO A 463 2.07 17.88 41.65
CA PRO A 463 0.98 17.55 40.73
C PRO A 463 1.05 16.07 40.34
N GLU A 464 -0.04 15.33 40.57
CA GLU A 464 -0.13 13.93 40.16
C GLU A 464 0.01 13.79 38.62
N PRO A 465 0.72 12.77 38.13
CA PRO A 465 0.89 12.57 36.69
C PRO A 465 -0.44 12.15 36.06
N VAL A 466 -0.80 12.78 34.93
CA VAL A 466 -1.97 12.39 34.14
C VAL A 466 -1.74 11.01 33.54
N ILE A 467 -2.42 10.01 34.11
CA ILE A 467 -2.36 8.61 33.66
C ILE A 467 -2.93 8.52 32.23
N GLY A 468 -2.07 8.16 31.27
CA GLY A 468 -2.46 8.02 29.86
C GLY A 468 -1.35 7.96 28.82
N HIS A 469 -0.08 8.20 29.18
CA HIS A 469 1.05 8.20 28.23
C HIS A 469 2.20 7.21 28.53
N GLU A 470 2.09 6.40 29.58
CA GLU A 470 2.88 5.18 29.78
C GLU A 470 2.20 4.01 29.04
N SER A 471 2.88 3.04 28.41
CA SER A 471 4.27 2.97 27.95
C SER A 471 4.36 2.03 26.75
N VAL A 472 5.13 2.39 25.72
CA VAL A 472 5.69 1.45 24.73
C VAL A 472 7.17 1.79 24.50
N CYS A 473 7.51 3.09 24.46
CA CYS A 473 8.90 3.56 24.52
C CYS A 473 9.68 3.05 25.74
N SER A 474 9.06 2.87 26.92
CA SER A 474 9.86 2.53 28.11
C SER A 474 10.34 1.08 28.07
N ILE A 475 9.50 0.09 27.71
CA ILE A 475 9.88 -1.34 27.74
C ILE A 475 11.10 -1.63 26.83
N VAL A 476 11.14 -1.04 25.63
CA VAL A 476 12.25 -1.25 24.67
C VAL A 476 13.54 -0.54 25.11
N LEU A 477 13.44 0.55 25.89
CA LEU A 477 14.57 1.37 26.36
C LEU A 477 14.92 1.17 27.85
N GLU A 478 14.13 0.42 28.60
CA GLU A 478 14.44 -0.10 29.96
C GLU A 478 15.39 -1.30 29.88
N ALA A 479 15.46 -1.94 28.70
CA ALA A 479 16.44 -2.98 28.40
C ALA A 479 17.88 -2.45 28.22
N LEU A 480 18.06 -1.13 28.07
CA LEU A 480 19.38 -0.49 28.23
C LEU A 480 19.57 -0.14 29.71
N ASN A 481 20.72 -0.51 30.29
CA ASN A 481 21.03 -0.05 31.64
C ASN A 481 21.34 1.47 31.66
N ASN A 482 21.28 2.08 32.83
CA ASN A 482 21.43 3.54 32.97
C ASN A 482 22.82 4.01 32.51
N ASP A 483 23.87 3.23 32.78
CA ASP A 483 25.26 3.58 32.45
C ASP A 483 25.51 3.53 30.93
N GLU A 484 24.99 2.51 30.23
CA GLU A 484 24.99 2.42 28.77
C GLU A 484 24.19 3.56 28.14
N THR A 485 23.04 3.90 28.73
CA THR A 485 22.19 5.01 28.25
C THR A 485 22.91 6.35 28.36
N GLU A 486 23.58 6.61 29.49
CA GLU A 486 24.37 7.83 29.69
C GLU A 486 25.60 7.85 28.78
N ALA A 487 26.29 6.71 28.58
CA ALA A 487 27.41 6.59 27.65
C ALA A 487 27.00 6.83 26.18
N LEU A 488 25.83 6.36 25.76
CA LEU A 488 25.27 6.64 24.44
C LEU A 488 24.88 8.12 24.28
N LEU A 489 24.30 8.74 25.32
CA LEU A 489 24.00 10.18 25.32
C LEU A 489 25.28 11.03 25.28
N GLN A 490 26.32 10.66 26.04
CA GLN A 490 27.63 11.31 26.01
C GLN A 490 28.29 11.16 24.64
N LYS A 491 28.17 9.98 24.01
CA LYS A 491 28.63 9.72 22.63
C LYS A 491 27.89 10.61 21.62
N PHE A 492 26.58 10.85 21.78
CA PHE A 492 25.84 11.82 20.96
C PHE A 492 26.43 13.23 21.10
N GLN A 493 26.60 13.70 22.34
CA GLN A 493 27.14 15.02 22.64
C GLN A 493 28.57 15.22 22.11
N GLN A 494 29.42 14.19 22.19
CA GLN A 494 30.83 14.28 21.77
C GLN A 494 31.06 14.09 20.26
N LYS A 495 30.26 13.25 19.57
CA LYS A 495 30.53 12.85 18.18
C LYS A 495 29.52 13.33 17.15
N PHE A 496 28.28 13.64 17.57
CA PHE A 496 27.19 14.01 16.66
C PHE A 496 26.90 15.51 16.74
N VAL A 497 26.77 16.07 17.94
CA VAL A 497 26.50 17.51 18.15
C VAL A 497 27.55 18.44 17.50
N PRO A 498 28.87 18.13 17.46
CA PRO A 498 29.85 18.99 16.76
C PRO A 498 29.66 19.03 15.23
N ILE A 499 29.03 18.00 14.65
CA ILE A 499 28.77 17.91 13.21
C ILE A 499 27.45 18.63 12.86
N PHE A 500 26.43 18.49 13.71
CA PHE A 500 25.13 19.15 13.54
C PHE A 500 24.63 19.74 14.89
N PRO A 501 25.00 21.00 15.21
CA PRO A 501 24.77 21.59 16.54
C PRO A 501 23.32 22.01 16.81
N PHE A 502 22.43 21.88 15.82
CA PHE A 502 21.04 22.30 15.89
C PHE A 502 20.15 21.31 16.67
N ALA A 503 20.56 20.04 16.76
CA ALA A 503 19.91 19.03 17.61
C ALA A 503 20.51 18.96 19.04
N ALA A 504 21.33 19.93 19.43
CA ALA A 504 22.03 19.92 20.72
C ALA A 504 21.09 19.81 21.93
N ILE A 505 21.60 19.14 22.96
CA ILE A 505 21.00 19.01 24.29
C ILE A 505 21.94 19.66 25.30
N SER A 506 21.38 20.30 26.32
CA SER A 506 22.18 20.87 27.41
C SER A 506 22.87 19.75 28.20
N ILE A 507 24.19 19.85 28.35
CA ILE A 507 25.06 18.88 29.04
C ILE A 507 24.66 18.57 30.49
N TYR A 508 23.78 19.37 31.09
CA TYR A 508 23.28 19.19 32.46
C TYR A 508 21.99 18.37 32.56
N LYS A 509 21.37 18.01 31.42
CA LYS A 509 20.14 17.19 31.36
C LYS A 509 20.52 15.73 31.02
N GLY A 510 20.98 14.96 32.02
CA GLY A 510 21.33 13.54 31.87
C GLY A 510 20.18 12.66 31.37
N SER A 511 20.46 11.40 31.03
CA SER A 511 19.56 10.45 30.38
C SER A 511 18.15 10.39 30.97
N TYR A 512 18.02 10.37 32.30
CA TYR A 512 16.74 10.41 33.00
C TYR A 512 15.86 11.61 32.60
N HIS A 513 16.43 12.82 32.52
CA HIS A 513 15.66 14.04 32.24
C HIS A 513 15.14 14.07 30.81
N ILE A 514 15.97 13.68 29.84
CA ILE A 514 15.55 13.68 28.43
C ILE A 514 14.53 12.57 28.15
N ARG A 515 14.69 11.39 28.77
CA ARG A 515 13.78 10.24 28.66
C ARG A 515 12.33 10.59 29.05
N HIS A 516 12.15 11.41 30.08
CA HIS A 516 10.81 11.79 30.58
C HIS A 516 10.26 13.06 29.91
N LEU A 517 11.11 14.06 29.60
CA LEU A 517 10.64 15.34 29.06
C LEU A 517 10.57 15.38 27.53
N ASN A 518 11.42 14.62 26.82
CA ASN A 518 11.50 14.58 25.36
C ASN A 518 11.70 13.12 24.89
N PRO A 519 10.71 12.24 25.11
CA PRO A 519 10.84 10.79 24.90
C PRO A 519 11.08 10.42 23.43
N PHE A 520 10.58 11.19 22.46
CA PHE A 520 10.82 10.90 21.05
C PHE A 520 12.23 11.32 20.60
N LEU A 521 12.69 12.49 21.02
CA LEU A 521 14.07 12.94 20.82
C LEU A 521 15.07 11.95 21.45
N PHE A 522 14.81 11.50 22.68
CA PHE A 522 15.61 10.47 23.35
C PHE A 522 15.70 9.18 22.51
N LEU A 523 14.56 8.65 22.07
CA LEU A 523 14.48 7.45 21.23
C LEU A 523 15.26 7.62 19.90
N CYS A 524 15.15 8.78 19.25
CA CYS A 524 15.90 9.10 18.02
C CYS A 524 17.42 9.14 18.26
N ILE A 525 17.86 9.65 19.41
CA ILE A 525 19.28 9.72 19.78
C ILE A 525 19.85 8.32 20.05
N MET A 526 19.09 7.47 20.75
CA MET A 526 19.47 6.07 20.91
C MET A 526 19.60 5.40 19.54
N ALA A 527 18.65 5.60 18.63
CA ALA A 527 18.68 5.00 17.30
C ALA A 527 19.92 5.34 16.45
N VAL A 528 20.43 6.59 16.52
CA VAL A 528 21.64 7.01 15.77
C VAL A 528 22.95 6.67 16.48
N THR A 529 22.93 6.51 17.81
CA THR A 529 24.16 6.22 18.59
C THR A 529 24.42 4.74 18.83
N ILE A 530 23.38 3.90 18.84
CA ILE A 530 23.48 2.47 19.16
C ILE A 530 24.28 1.71 18.09
N GLY A 531 25.24 0.89 18.52
CA GLY A 531 26.20 0.23 17.63
C GLY A 531 25.55 -0.78 16.67
N PRO A 532 26.13 -1.03 15.48
CA PRO A 532 25.54 -1.92 14.47
C PRO A 532 25.37 -3.37 14.94
N LYS A 533 26.17 -3.83 15.90
CA LYS A 533 26.11 -5.17 16.50
C LYS A 533 25.22 -5.26 17.75
N HIS A 534 24.54 -4.18 18.13
CA HIS A 534 23.78 -4.13 19.38
C HIS A 534 22.40 -4.78 19.23
N PRO A 535 21.97 -5.72 20.10
CA PRO A 535 20.73 -6.48 19.91
C PRO A 535 19.46 -5.62 19.93
N LEU A 536 19.46 -4.52 20.69
CA LEU A 536 18.33 -3.58 20.72
C LEU A 536 18.25 -2.65 19.50
N ARG A 537 19.23 -2.66 18.58
CA ARG A 537 19.28 -1.71 17.45
C ARG A 537 18.03 -1.77 16.57
N ALA A 538 17.66 -2.97 16.11
CA ALA A 538 16.47 -3.16 15.27
C ALA A 538 15.18 -2.77 16.01
N HIS A 539 15.08 -3.09 17.31
CA HIS A 539 13.93 -2.77 18.15
C HIS A 539 13.76 -1.24 18.34
N VAL A 540 14.85 -0.53 18.66
CA VAL A 540 14.86 0.93 18.81
C VAL A 540 14.52 1.62 17.48
N GLN A 541 15.04 1.11 16.35
CA GLN A 541 14.74 1.66 15.02
C GLN A 541 13.30 1.41 14.58
N HIS A 542 12.76 0.21 14.81
CA HIS A 542 11.34 -0.07 14.59
C HIS A 542 10.44 0.85 15.43
N GLU A 543 10.79 1.08 16.70
CA GLU A 543 9.99 1.93 17.58
C GLU A 543 10.06 3.42 17.20
N VAL A 544 11.20 3.92 16.69
CA VAL A 544 11.26 5.27 16.09
C VAL A 544 10.23 5.42 14.96
N MET A 545 10.16 4.44 14.05
CA MET A 545 9.22 4.47 12.92
C MET A 545 7.77 4.38 13.39
N ASN A 546 7.49 3.46 14.31
CA ASN A 546 6.18 3.26 14.92
C ASN A 546 5.68 4.53 15.63
N GLN A 547 6.52 5.16 16.46
CA GLN A 547 6.19 6.41 17.14
C GLN A 547 6.06 7.58 16.16
N GLY A 548 6.93 7.68 15.14
CA GLY A 548 6.84 8.70 14.10
C GLY A 548 5.51 8.65 13.37
N ILE A 549 5.10 7.46 12.91
CA ILE A 549 3.80 7.25 12.24
C ILE A 549 2.64 7.51 13.22
N ARG A 550 2.67 6.91 14.42
CA ARG A 550 1.55 6.97 15.38
C ARG A 550 1.31 8.40 15.88
N ARG A 551 2.36 9.12 16.27
CA ARG A 551 2.24 10.46 16.85
C ARG A 551 1.93 11.51 15.78
N MET A 552 2.54 11.41 14.59
CA MET A 552 2.33 12.38 13.51
C MET A 552 1.04 12.14 12.70
N MET A 553 0.74 10.90 12.30
CA MET A 553 -0.40 10.60 11.40
C MET A 553 -1.70 10.28 12.14
N LEU A 554 -1.64 9.57 13.27
CA LEU A 554 -2.84 9.12 13.99
C LEU A 554 -3.23 10.07 15.13
N ALA A 555 -2.26 10.59 15.88
CA ALA A 555 -2.52 11.53 16.99
C ALA A 555 -2.41 13.02 16.58
N LEU A 556 -1.91 13.32 15.38
CA LEU A 556 -1.66 14.68 14.88
C LEU A 556 -0.85 15.57 15.85
N GLU A 557 0.03 14.95 16.66
CA GLU A 557 0.87 15.65 17.63
C GLU A 557 1.86 16.60 16.92
N ARG A 558 1.98 17.82 17.45
CA ARG A 558 2.88 18.87 16.93
C ARG A 558 3.54 19.55 18.12
N ASN A 559 4.78 19.17 18.41
CA ASN A 559 5.54 19.64 19.56
C ASN A 559 7.04 19.70 19.25
N LEU A 560 7.81 20.31 20.14
CA LEU A 560 9.25 20.52 19.96
C LEU A 560 10.08 19.21 20.10
N ASP A 561 9.57 18.22 20.85
CA ASP A 561 10.14 16.88 20.98
C ASP A 561 10.18 16.17 19.61
N LEU A 562 9.04 16.14 18.90
CA LEU A 562 8.92 15.60 17.55
C LEU A 562 9.85 16.32 16.56
N LEU A 563 9.81 17.65 16.51
CA LEU A 563 10.65 18.43 15.59
C LEU A 563 12.15 18.14 15.80
N ARG A 564 12.62 18.13 17.04
CA ARG A 564 14.04 17.85 17.35
C ARG A 564 14.41 16.39 17.08
N GLY A 565 13.52 15.43 17.36
CA GLY A 565 13.73 14.03 17.02
C GLY A 565 13.88 13.81 15.51
N PHE A 566 12.98 14.38 14.70
CA PHE A 566 13.08 14.30 13.24
C PHE A 566 14.32 15.01 12.67
N LEU A 567 14.78 16.12 13.28
CA LEU A 567 16.05 16.75 12.90
C LEU A 567 17.27 15.84 13.15
N VAL A 568 17.28 15.06 14.23
CA VAL A 568 18.31 14.02 14.46
C VAL A 568 18.24 12.95 13.37
N LEU A 569 17.06 12.43 13.08
CA LEU A 569 16.90 11.37 12.07
C LEU A 569 17.27 11.83 10.66
N ALA A 570 16.88 13.04 10.26
CA ALA A 570 17.21 13.58 8.95
C ALA A 570 18.73 13.80 8.77
N SER A 571 19.41 14.26 9.83
CA SER A 571 20.86 14.53 9.82
C SER A 571 21.73 13.27 9.73
N TRP A 572 21.26 12.15 10.31
CA TRP A 572 21.97 10.86 10.29
C TRP A 572 21.14 9.72 9.70
N CYS A 573 20.33 10.04 8.68
CA CYS A 573 19.45 9.11 7.98
C CYS A 573 20.17 7.86 7.44
N HIS A 574 21.43 8.02 7.01
CA HIS A 574 22.31 6.93 6.55
C HIS A 574 22.66 5.89 7.64
N LEU A 575 22.49 6.21 8.93
CA LEU A 575 22.68 5.27 10.05
C LEU A 575 21.41 4.50 10.40
N PHE A 576 20.32 4.72 9.67
CA PHE A 576 18.98 4.20 9.96
C PHE A 576 18.48 3.31 8.81
N PRO A 577 17.74 2.21 9.08
CA PRO A 577 17.24 1.30 8.05
C PRO A 577 16.01 1.85 7.32
N PHE A 578 16.11 3.09 6.81
CA PHE A 578 15.34 3.47 5.62
C PHE A 578 15.94 2.64 4.47
N SER A 579 15.12 1.78 3.86
CA SER A 579 15.56 0.86 2.80
C SER A 579 16.32 1.62 1.72
N HIS A 580 17.63 1.36 1.64
CA HIS A 580 18.55 1.95 0.66
C HIS A 580 18.45 3.48 0.50
N SER A 581 18.73 4.26 1.56
CA SER A 581 19.12 5.69 1.52
C SER A 581 18.50 6.52 0.37
N SER A 582 17.19 6.37 0.19
CA SER A 582 16.47 6.90 -0.96
C SER A 582 16.27 8.40 -0.75
N ARG A 583 16.78 9.24 -1.67
CA ARG A 583 16.63 10.71 -1.60
C ARG A 583 15.20 11.16 -1.23
N PRO A 584 14.11 10.53 -1.74
CA PRO A 584 12.74 10.83 -1.31
C PRO A 584 12.46 10.74 0.20
N ASP A 585 12.99 9.74 0.92
CA ASP A 585 12.68 9.55 2.34
C ASP A 585 13.32 10.63 3.21
N VAL A 586 14.55 11.02 2.86
CA VAL A 586 15.24 12.13 3.54
C VAL A 586 14.56 13.47 3.23
N LEU A 587 14.12 13.67 1.98
CA LEU A 587 13.30 14.84 1.61
C LEU A 587 11.97 14.86 2.37
N ASN A 588 11.31 13.71 2.58
CA ASN A 588 10.10 13.61 3.37
C ASN A 588 10.35 13.97 4.85
N LEU A 589 11.46 13.53 5.45
CA LEU A 589 11.85 13.92 6.81
C LEU A 589 12.14 15.43 6.92
N VAL A 590 12.85 16.00 5.95
CA VAL A 590 13.12 17.45 5.88
C VAL A 590 11.81 18.23 5.72
N GLN A 591 10.91 17.79 4.84
CA GLN A 591 9.60 18.40 4.65
C GLN A 591 8.70 18.28 5.90
N THR A 592 8.79 17.19 6.65
CA THR A 592 8.17 17.06 7.98
C THR A 592 8.74 18.07 8.97
N CYS A 593 10.07 18.28 9.02
CA CYS A 593 10.68 19.30 9.87
C CYS A 593 10.21 20.72 9.50
N ILE A 594 10.15 21.05 8.20
CA ILE A 594 9.62 22.31 7.68
C ILE A 594 8.15 22.48 8.12
N THR A 595 7.32 21.46 7.92
CA THR A 595 5.90 21.48 8.30
C THR A 595 5.71 21.65 9.82
N LEU A 596 6.59 21.05 10.64
CA LEU A 596 6.57 21.22 12.09
C LEU A 596 7.01 22.64 12.51
N CYS A 597 7.97 23.27 11.85
CA CYS A 597 8.31 24.68 12.11
C CYS A 597 7.12 25.62 11.85
N TYR A 598 6.48 25.51 10.67
CA TYR A 598 5.28 26.29 10.33
C TYR A 598 4.14 26.06 11.32
N THR A 599 3.86 24.81 11.67
CA THR A 599 2.71 24.47 12.52
C THR A 599 2.94 24.74 14.00
N LEU A 600 4.19 24.86 14.43
CA LEU A 600 4.58 25.43 15.73
C LEU A 600 4.70 26.97 15.69
N ASN A 601 4.47 27.58 14.53
CA ASN A 601 4.53 29.02 14.25
C ASN A 601 5.88 29.66 14.61
N LEU A 602 6.99 28.91 14.44
CA LEU A 602 8.29 29.33 14.97
C LEU A 602 8.86 30.56 14.25
N GLU A 603 8.58 30.75 12.96
CA GLU A 603 9.05 31.94 12.21
C GLU A 603 8.38 33.26 12.64
N HIS A 604 7.24 33.20 13.34
CA HIS A 604 6.48 34.38 13.76
C HIS A 604 6.44 34.60 15.28
N LYS A 605 7.15 33.78 16.07
CA LYS A 605 7.30 34.02 17.52
C LYS A 605 8.23 35.20 17.79
N ALA A 606 7.70 36.24 18.44
CA ALA A 606 8.44 37.45 18.80
C ALA A 606 9.67 37.21 19.71
N LYS A 607 9.67 36.10 20.48
CA LYS A 607 10.83 35.60 21.22
C LYS A 607 10.84 34.07 21.15
N LEU A 608 11.93 33.49 20.66
CA LEU A 608 12.16 32.05 20.63
C LEU A 608 13.02 31.64 21.84
N THR A 609 12.74 30.47 22.43
CA THR A 609 13.66 29.86 23.38
C THR A 609 14.95 29.37 22.69
N PRO A 610 16.06 29.16 23.41
CA PRO A 610 17.29 28.65 22.81
C PRO A 610 17.18 27.24 22.21
N GLU A 611 16.14 26.47 22.57
CA GLU A 611 15.87 25.15 21.99
C GLU A 611 15.02 25.27 20.70
N GLU A 612 14.03 26.17 20.67
CA GLU A 612 13.25 26.48 19.45
C GLU A 612 14.10 27.20 18.38
N GLN A 613 14.96 28.14 18.78
CA GLN A 613 15.85 28.85 17.87
C GLN A 613 16.82 27.87 17.18
N ARG A 614 17.36 26.90 17.93
CA ARG A 614 18.19 25.84 17.34
C ARG A 614 17.39 24.95 16.40
N ALA A 615 16.19 24.54 16.77
CA ALA A 615 15.34 23.71 15.91
C ALA A 615 15.00 24.44 14.58
N LEU A 616 14.60 25.72 14.64
CA LEU A 616 14.31 26.53 13.47
C LEU A 616 15.54 26.70 12.56
N LEU A 617 16.72 27.02 13.14
CA LEU A 617 17.98 27.12 12.39
C LEU A 617 18.42 25.77 11.80
N GLY A 618 18.18 24.66 12.50
CA GLY A 618 18.44 23.31 12.01
C GLY A 618 17.59 22.92 10.81
N THR A 619 16.29 23.22 10.86
CA THR A 619 15.37 23.06 9.72
C THR A 619 15.79 23.91 8.53
N TYR A 620 16.20 25.17 8.76
CA TYR A 620 16.74 26.02 7.69
C TYR A 620 18.05 25.47 7.10
N TRP A 621 18.99 25.06 7.96
CA TRP A 621 20.28 24.51 7.52
C TRP A 621 20.10 23.25 6.68
N ILE A 622 19.30 22.28 7.16
CA ILE A 622 19.12 21.01 6.45
C ILE A 622 18.33 21.20 5.15
N SER A 623 17.30 22.05 5.14
CA SER A 623 16.56 22.37 3.90
C SER A 623 17.40 23.13 2.88
N LYS A 624 18.43 23.88 3.29
CA LYS A 624 19.40 24.49 2.37
C LYS A 624 20.51 23.54 1.93
N TRP A 625 21.00 22.68 2.82
CA TRP A 625 22.05 21.70 2.51
C TRP A 625 21.62 20.72 1.42
N PHE A 626 20.36 20.26 1.46
CA PHE A 626 19.81 19.39 0.40
C PHE A 626 19.53 20.12 -0.94
N VAL A 627 19.43 21.45 -0.95
CA VAL A 627 19.23 22.28 -2.16
C VAL A 627 20.57 22.70 -2.82
N LEU A 628 21.70 22.44 -2.17
CA LEU A 628 23.05 22.79 -2.66
C LEU A 628 23.87 21.57 -3.13
N LEU A 629 23.25 20.40 -3.20
CA LEU A 629 23.80 19.16 -3.76
C LEU A 629 23.03 18.69 -5.02
N ASP A 630 22.20 19.57 -5.57
CA ASP A 630 21.54 19.47 -6.89
C ASP A 630 22.32 20.26 -7.95
#